data_AF-A0A9W9XJF0-F1
#
_entry.id   AF-A0A9W9XJF0-F1
#
_cell.length_a   1.000
_cell.length_b   1.000
_cell.length_c   1.000
_cell.angle_alpha   90.00
_cell.angle_beta   90.00
_cell.angle_gamma   90.00
#
_symmetry.space_group_name_H-M   'P 1'
#
loop_
_entity.id
_entity.type
_entity.pdbx_description
1 polymer ?
#
loop_
_entity_poly.entity_id
_entity_poly.type
_entity_poly.pdbx_seq_one_letter_code
_entity_poly.pdbx_strand_id
1 'polypeptide(L)'
;MMFTESLIWFRVILLILATISFLPQLLRIRTKQSITGVSPCYILCNLISATEQFTIYFYLLVNEYDPEGGTIFLHTPPSAGDWFSLCHSAVVSLLFLSLYEYPRHLTVDHRVSLCATYVGFLLVSVIPIFIESLWPMEKGLGRAILSAIFGMVHITIFYPIVTALGILAIFCQAREIQKVSFPNVLSVHTLAIQAVVFMLIAVAWIWNLPFDYEEFRGQWGWRTLAMWYSCVGWVIINAFIFGLGQTALVIMALRHPSMANVIQHGETAPLLG
;
A
#
# COMPACT_ATOMS: atom_id res chain seq x y z
N MET A 1 6.59 22.62 20.61
CA MET A 1 7.03 21.37 21.26
C MET A 1 8.04 20.71 20.34
N MET A 2 9.29 20.57 20.78
CA MET A 2 10.44 20.17 19.96
C MET A 2 10.46 18.62 19.87
N PHE A 3 9.76 18.05 18.89
CA PHE A 3 9.65 16.59 18.66
C PHE A 3 10.27 16.14 17.31
N THR A 4 11.10 16.97 16.69
CA THR A 4 11.41 16.85 15.25
C THR A 4 12.42 15.75 14.91
N GLU A 5 13.39 15.44 15.78
CA GLU A 5 14.43 14.44 15.44
C GLU A 5 14.08 13.01 15.86
N SER A 6 13.37 12.81 16.98
CA SER A 6 13.01 11.45 17.43
C SER A 6 11.99 10.77 16.50
N LEU A 7 11.16 11.56 15.80
CA LEU A 7 10.18 11.05 14.85
C LEU A 7 10.83 10.51 13.56
N ILE A 8 11.95 11.08 13.11
CA ILE A 8 12.54 10.70 11.81
C ILE A 8 13.18 9.31 11.88
N TRP A 9 13.90 9.01 12.96
CA TRP A 9 14.50 7.69 13.17
C TRP A 9 13.43 6.59 13.26
N PHE A 10 12.31 6.89 13.92
CA PHE A 10 11.19 5.97 13.96
C PHE A 10 10.62 5.67 12.56
N ARG A 11 10.47 6.70 11.72
CA ARG A 11 10.07 6.54 10.32
C ARG A 11 11.08 5.69 9.53
N VAL A 12 12.38 5.97 9.66
CA VAL A 12 13.47 5.18 9.04
C VAL A 12 13.37 3.70 9.43
N ILE A 13 13.19 3.42 10.72
CA ILE A 13 13.01 2.05 11.22
C ILE A 13 11.79 1.40 10.59
N LEU A 14 10.64 2.09 10.54
CA LEU A 14 9.42 1.57 9.93
C LEU A 14 9.60 1.23 8.44
N LEU A 15 10.31 2.05 7.66
CA LEU A 15 10.61 1.76 6.26
C LEU A 15 11.51 0.54 6.11
N ILE A 16 12.55 0.44 6.93
CA ILE A 16 13.46 -0.72 6.91
C ILE A 16 12.66 -1.99 7.23
N LEU A 17 11.83 -1.95 8.28
CA LEU A 17 10.96 -3.05 8.66
C LEU A 17 9.95 -3.39 7.55
N ALA A 18 9.34 -2.37 6.92
CA ALA A 18 8.44 -2.56 5.79
C ALA A 18 9.17 -3.27 4.66
N THR A 19 10.36 -2.82 4.29
CA THR A 19 11.17 -3.42 3.23
C THR A 19 11.53 -4.87 3.53
N ILE A 20 12.07 -5.13 4.73
CA ILE A 20 12.48 -6.47 5.17
C ILE A 20 11.28 -7.42 5.23
N SER A 21 10.07 -6.92 5.55
CA SER A 21 8.86 -7.76 5.63
C SER A 21 8.52 -8.49 4.33
N PHE A 22 8.87 -7.93 3.16
CA PHE A 22 8.64 -8.55 1.85
C PHE A 22 9.72 -9.58 1.47
N LEU A 23 10.90 -9.50 2.07
CA LEU A 23 12.07 -10.28 1.66
C LEU A 23 11.82 -11.80 1.67
N PRO A 24 11.21 -12.41 2.72
CA PRO A 24 11.03 -13.86 2.71
C PRO A 24 10.08 -14.34 1.60
N GLN A 25 9.08 -13.54 1.22
CA GLN A 25 8.15 -13.87 0.15
C GLN A 25 8.81 -13.74 -1.22
N LEU A 26 9.58 -12.67 -1.44
CA LEU A 26 10.36 -12.45 -2.66
C LEU A 26 11.38 -13.57 -2.87
N LEU A 27 12.12 -13.94 -1.82
CA LEU A 27 13.08 -15.04 -1.89
C LEU A 27 12.38 -16.37 -2.18
N ARG A 28 11.25 -16.68 -1.53
CA ARG A 28 10.50 -17.91 -1.81
C ARG A 28 10.00 -17.99 -3.24
N ILE A 29 9.43 -16.90 -3.77
CA ILE A 29 8.97 -16.83 -5.16
C ILE A 29 10.16 -17.03 -6.11
N ARG A 30 11.28 -16.35 -5.85
CA ARG A 30 12.49 -16.45 -6.66
C ARG A 30 13.10 -17.85 -6.66
N THR A 31 13.18 -18.48 -5.49
CA THR A 31 13.75 -19.83 -5.35
C THR A 31 12.83 -20.89 -5.93
N LYS A 32 11.51 -20.81 -5.67
CA LYS A 32 10.55 -21.82 -6.15
C LYS A 32 10.10 -21.60 -7.59
N GLN A 33 10.44 -20.46 -8.21
CA GLN A 33 10.06 -20.11 -9.59
C GLN A 33 8.55 -20.27 -9.85
N SER A 34 7.73 -20.02 -8.82
CA SER A 34 6.28 -20.27 -8.82
C SER A 34 5.58 -19.20 -7.99
N ILE A 35 4.30 -19.00 -8.25
CA ILE A 35 3.39 -18.15 -7.46
C ILE A 35 2.25 -18.96 -6.82
N THR A 36 2.30 -20.29 -6.88
CA THR A 36 1.26 -21.17 -6.34
C THR A 36 1.02 -20.88 -4.85
N GLY A 37 -0.23 -20.57 -4.50
CA GLY A 37 -0.63 -20.16 -3.15
C GLY A 37 -0.63 -18.65 -2.90
N VAL A 38 -0.22 -17.83 -3.88
CA VAL A 38 -0.32 -16.37 -3.85
C VAL A 38 -1.26 -15.90 -4.96
N SER A 39 -2.33 -15.20 -4.60
CA SER A 39 -3.32 -14.72 -5.55
C SER A 39 -2.78 -13.54 -6.37
N PRO A 40 -2.82 -13.59 -7.72
CA PRO A 40 -2.43 -12.46 -8.55
C PRO A 40 -3.32 -11.22 -8.31
N CYS A 41 -4.60 -11.43 -8.03
CA CYS A 41 -5.54 -10.35 -7.71
C CYS A 41 -5.15 -9.66 -6.39
N TYR A 42 -4.70 -10.43 -5.39
CA TYR A 42 -4.16 -9.87 -4.15
C TYR A 42 -2.96 -8.97 -4.41
N ILE A 43 -2.00 -9.41 -5.24
CA ILE A 43 -0.81 -8.61 -5.57
C ILE A 43 -1.23 -7.34 -6.33
N LEU A 44 -2.09 -7.46 -7.35
CA LEU A 44 -2.55 -6.32 -8.15
C LEU A 44 -3.30 -5.27 -7.31
N CYS A 45 -4.23 -5.70 -6.46
CA CYS A 45 -5.00 -4.78 -5.61
C CYS A 45 -4.08 -3.98 -4.66
N ASN A 46 -3.12 -4.66 -4.04
CA ASN A 46 -2.15 -3.98 -3.16
C ASN A 46 -1.16 -3.11 -3.94
N LEU A 47 -0.77 -3.51 -5.15
CA LEU A 47 0.07 -2.70 -6.03
C LEU A 47 -0.64 -1.40 -6.42
N ILE A 48 -1.92 -1.45 -6.82
CA ILE A 48 -2.73 -0.27 -7.12
C ILE A 48 -2.83 0.63 -5.88
N SER A 49 -3.12 0.06 -4.71
CA SER A 49 -3.24 0.82 -3.45
C SER A 49 -1.93 1.53 -3.07
N ALA A 50 -0.79 0.83 -3.16
CA ALA A 50 0.52 1.41 -2.89
C ALA A 50 0.89 2.49 -3.91
N THR A 51 0.64 2.22 -5.20
CA THR A 51 0.92 3.18 -6.29
C THR A 51 0.09 4.45 -6.13
N GLU A 52 -1.17 4.34 -5.72
CA GLU A 52 -2.02 5.51 -5.43
C GLU A 52 -1.47 6.36 -4.28
N GLN A 53 -1.01 5.72 -3.19
CA GLN A 53 -0.32 6.45 -2.12
C GLN A 53 0.91 7.19 -2.65
N PHE A 54 1.72 6.55 -3.49
CA PHE A 54 2.84 7.21 -4.14
C PHE A 54 2.40 8.40 -5.01
N THR A 55 1.40 8.22 -5.87
CA THR A 55 0.86 9.27 -6.75
C THR A 55 0.49 10.51 -5.95
N ILE A 56 -0.27 10.35 -4.86
CA ILE A 56 -0.78 11.49 -4.09
C ILE A 56 0.32 12.23 -3.36
N TYR A 57 1.25 11.50 -2.71
CA TYR A 57 2.39 12.16 -2.08
C TYR A 57 3.25 12.92 -3.10
N PHE A 58 3.48 12.33 -4.28
CA PHE A 58 4.26 12.96 -5.33
C PHE A 58 3.54 14.20 -5.87
N TYR A 59 2.26 14.07 -6.21
CA TYR A 59 1.42 15.17 -6.68
C TYR A 59 1.44 16.36 -5.70
N LEU A 60 1.24 16.11 -4.40
CA LEU A 60 1.18 17.19 -3.42
C LEU A 60 2.56 17.83 -3.16
N LEU A 61 3.64 17.03 -3.13
CA LEU A 61 4.99 17.54 -2.84
C LEU A 61 5.65 18.21 -4.04
N VAL A 62 5.39 17.72 -5.25
CA VAL A 62 6.13 18.11 -6.47
C VAL A 62 5.29 18.99 -7.37
N ASN A 63 4.00 18.69 -7.55
CA ASN A 63 3.16 19.42 -8.49
C ASN A 63 2.37 20.56 -7.84
N GLU A 64 1.77 20.32 -6.67
CA GLU A 64 0.84 21.27 -6.05
C GLU A 64 1.46 22.09 -4.91
N TYR A 65 2.68 21.79 -4.48
CA TYR A 65 3.29 22.51 -3.37
C TYR A 65 3.42 24.01 -3.67
N ASP A 66 2.75 24.82 -2.84
CA ASP A 66 2.85 26.28 -2.83
C ASP A 66 3.36 26.75 -1.46
N PRO A 67 4.53 27.41 -1.38
CA PRO A 67 5.06 27.98 -0.15
C PRO A 67 4.12 28.99 0.55
N GLU A 68 3.23 29.65 -0.21
CA GLU A 68 2.34 30.68 0.31
C GLU A 68 0.93 30.14 0.64
N GLY A 69 0.47 29.10 -0.06
CA GLY A 69 -0.89 28.57 0.04
C GLY A 69 -1.05 27.36 0.97
N GLY A 70 0.04 26.64 1.23
CA GLY A 70 0.02 25.39 1.99
C GLY A 70 -0.84 24.28 1.34
N THR A 71 -0.79 23.07 1.90
CA THR A 71 -1.71 21.99 1.50
C THR A 71 -2.26 21.30 2.75
N ILE A 72 -3.48 20.75 2.69
CA ILE A 72 -4.16 20.15 3.86
C ILE A 72 -3.47 18.86 4.33
N PHE A 73 -2.61 18.27 3.50
CA PHE A 73 -2.03 16.94 3.73
C PHE A 73 -0.52 16.97 4.03
N LEU A 74 0.16 18.11 3.79
CA LEU A 74 1.60 18.27 4.02
C LEU A 74 1.85 19.40 4.99
N HIS A 75 2.97 19.32 5.70
CA HIS A 75 3.44 20.45 6.48
C HIS A 75 3.83 21.61 5.55
N THR A 76 3.70 22.85 6.01
CA THR A 76 4.11 24.05 5.26
C THR A 76 5.19 24.79 6.06
N PRO A 77 6.48 24.72 5.65
CA PRO A 77 7.02 23.98 4.51
C PRO A 77 7.06 22.44 4.72
N PRO A 78 7.18 21.64 3.63
CA PRO A 78 7.22 20.19 3.71
C PRO A 78 8.30 19.70 4.66
N SER A 79 7.89 18.88 5.62
CA SER A 79 8.80 18.33 6.62
C SER A 79 9.63 17.20 6.01
N ALA A 80 10.77 16.87 6.63
CA ALA A 80 11.51 15.65 6.28
C ALA A 80 10.63 14.38 6.42
N GLY A 81 9.62 14.41 7.29
CA GLY A 81 8.64 13.33 7.43
C GLY A 81 7.74 13.17 6.20
N ASP A 82 7.40 14.25 5.52
CA ASP A 82 6.54 14.22 4.33
C ASP A 82 7.28 13.60 3.14
N TRP A 83 8.52 14.02 2.91
CA TRP A 83 9.42 13.39 1.94
C TRP A 83 9.68 11.93 2.25
N PHE A 84 9.78 11.58 3.53
CA PHE A 84 9.94 10.20 3.94
C PHE A 84 8.69 9.35 3.61
N SER A 85 7.49 9.89 3.82
CA SER A 85 6.26 9.18 3.46
C SER A 85 6.17 8.92 1.95
N LEU A 86 6.64 9.87 1.12
CA LEU A 86 6.80 9.66 -0.34
C LEU A 86 7.79 8.52 -0.64
N CYS A 87 8.96 8.51 -0.02
CA CYS A 87 9.93 7.43 -0.19
C CYS A 87 9.35 6.07 0.25
N HIS A 88 8.62 6.04 1.36
CA HIS A 88 7.99 4.83 1.86
C HIS A 88 6.93 4.28 0.91
N SER A 89 6.03 5.13 0.40
CA SER A 89 5.02 4.69 -0.58
C SER A 89 5.66 4.25 -1.90
N ALA A 90 6.73 4.92 -2.35
CA ALA A 90 7.50 4.50 -3.53
C ALA A 90 8.12 3.10 -3.34
N VAL A 91 8.81 2.87 -2.21
CA VAL A 91 9.45 1.58 -1.91
C VAL A 91 8.41 0.46 -1.82
N VAL A 92 7.30 0.67 -1.10
CA VAL A 92 6.23 -0.34 -1.00
C VAL A 92 5.62 -0.63 -2.38
N SER A 93 5.42 0.38 -3.21
CA SER A 93 4.94 0.21 -4.59
C SER A 93 5.90 -0.64 -5.42
N LEU A 94 7.20 -0.36 -5.36
CA LEU A 94 8.23 -1.13 -6.06
C LEU A 94 8.33 -2.57 -5.57
N LEU A 95 8.13 -2.83 -4.28
CA LEU A 95 8.12 -4.19 -3.72
C LEU A 95 6.91 -4.99 -4.23
N PHE A 96 5.72 -4.39 -4.29
CA PHE A 96 4.56 -5.02 -4.91
C PHE A 96 4.72 -5.19 -6.42
N LEU A 97 5.35 -4.24 -7.11
CA LEU A 97 5.64 -4.34 -8.54
C LEU A 97 6.59 -5.52 -8.80
N SER A 98 7.61 -5.68 -7.95
CA SER A 98 8.54 -6.82 -8.02
C SER A 98 7.84 -8.16 -7.84
N LEU A 99 6.84 -8.24 -6.95
CA LEU A 99 5.99 -9.43 -6.81
C LEU A 99 5.08 -9.63 -8.02
N TYR A 100 4.61 -8.55 -8.63
CA TYR A 100 3.68 -8.55 -9.76
C TYR A 100 4.33 -8.95 -11.09
N GLU A 101 5.62 -8.68 -11.31
CA GLU A 101 6.33 -9.06 -12.53
C GLU A 101 6.64 -10.56 -12.62
N TYR A 102 6.65 -11.25 -11.48
CA TYR A 102 7.08 -12.64 -11.38
C TYR A 102 6.15 -13.73 -11.98
N PRO A 103 4.81 -13.59 -12.09
CA PRO A 103 3.92 -14.62 -12.61
C PRO A 103 4.16 -15.01 -14.08
N ARG A 104 5.14 -15.89 -14.34
CA ARG A 104 5.37 -16.44 -15.70
C ARG A 104 4.38 -17.53 -16.09
N HIS A 105 3.69 -18.13 -15.12
CA HIS A 105 2.84 -19.31 -15.30
C HIS A 105 1.34 -19.02 -15.38
N LEU A 106 0.95 -17.75 -15.43
CA LEU A 106 -0.45 -17.38 -15.68
C LEU A 106 -0.83 -17.64 -17.14
N THR A 107 -2.10 -17.98 -17.38
CA THR A 107 -2.62 -18.00 -18.75
C THR A 107 -2.49 -16.62 -19.38
N VAL A 108 -2.25 -16.58 -20.68
CA VAL A 108 -2.00 -15.34 -21.42
C VAL A 108 -3.13 -14.33 -21.19
N ASP A 109 -4.38 -14.78 -21.26
CA ASP A 109 -5.55 -13.90 -21.09
C ASP A 109 -5.62 -13.26 -19.70
N HIS A 110 -5.36 -14.04 -18.65
CA HIS A 110 -5.36 -13.51 -17.28
C HIS A 110 -4.20 -12.52 -17.08
N ARG A 111 -3.03 -12.81 -17.64
CA ARG A 111 -1.88 -11.89 -17.58
C ARG A 111 -2.20 -10.58 -18.30
N VAL A 112 -2.75 -10.65 -19.52
CA VAL A 112 -3.12 -9.47 -20.31
C VAL A 112 -4.16 -8.63 -19.58
N SER A 113 -5.17 -9.26 -18.98
CA SER A 113 -6.19 -8.55 -18.20
C SER A 113 -5.58 -7.82 -16.99
N LEU A 114 -4.75 -8.49 -16.19
CA LEU A 114 -4.08 -7.86 -15.04
C LEU A 114 -3.17 -6.70 -15.49
N CYS A 115 -2.42 -6.88 -16.58
CA CYS A 115 -1.54 -5.84 -17.12
C CYS A 115 -2.34 -4.65 -17.63
N ALA A 116 -3.41 -4.89 -18.39
CA ALA A 116 -4.29 -3.84 -18.90
C ALA A 116 -4.93 -3.04 -17.76
N THR A 117 -5.36 -3.70 -16.67
CA THR A 117 -5.89 -3.03 -15.49
C THR A 117 -4.84 -2.12 -14.84
N TYR A 118 -3.61 -2.61 -14.64
CA TYR A 118 -2.57 -1.80 -14.01
C TYR A 118 -2.10 -0.64 -14.91
N VAL A 119 -1.89 -0.90 -16.20
CA VAL A 119 -1.55 0.15 -17.19
C VAL A 119 -2.64 1.21 -17.27
N GLY A 120 -3.92 0.79 -17.29
CA GLY A 120 -5.05 1.71 -17.25
C GLY A 120 -5.03 2.59 -16.00
N PHE A 121 -4.72 2.02 -14.84
CA PHE A 121 -4.56 2.78 -13.60
C PHE A 121 -3.37 3.77 -13.67
N LEU A 122 -2.22 3.35 -14.21
CA LEU A 122 -1.06 4.24 -14.37
C LEU A 122 -1.36 5.43 -15.30
N LEU A 123 -2.13 5.22 -16.37
CA LEU A 123 -2.50 6.26 -17.33
C LEU A 123 -3.37 7.37 -16.73
N VAL A 124 -4.17 7.05 -15.71
CA VAL A 124 -5.04 8.03 -15.05
C VAL A 124 -4.43 8.61 -13.77
N SER A 125 -3.53 7.88 -13.12
CA SER A 125 -2.94 8.27 -11.82
C SER A 125 -1.52 8.82 -11.98
N VAL A 126 -0.54 7.97 -12.35
CA VAL A 126 0.90 8.33 -12.33
C VAL A 126 1.33 9.15 -13.54
N ILE A 127 0.90 8.78 -14.75
CA ILE A 127 1.39 9.41 -15.98
C ILE A 127 1.06 10.91 -16.04
N PRO A 128 -0.15 11.38 -15.68
CA PRO A 128 -0.46 12.81 -15.70
C PRO A 128 0.47 13.66 -14.83
N ILE A 129 0.78 13.21 -13.61
CA ILE A 129 1.62 13.96 -12.66
C ILE A 129 3.10 13.95 -13.07
N PHE A 130 3.57 12.90 -13.74
CA PHE A 130 4.93 12.88 -14.30
C PHE A 130 5.04 13.79 -15.52
N ILE A 131 4.03 13.84 -16.38
CA ILE A 131 3.98 14.77 -17.52
C ILE A 131 4.03 16.22 -17.00
N GLU A 132 3.17 16.57 -16.04
CA GLU A 132 3.16 17.92 -15.43
C GLU A 132 4.50 18.25 -14.75
N SER A 133 5.21 17.26 -14.19
CA SER A 133 6.52 17.50 -13.57
C SER A 133 7.65 17.72 -14.58
N LEU A 134 7.60 17.02 -15.71
CA LEU A 134 8.61 17.13 -16.77
C LEU A 134 8.36 18.34 -17.68
N TRP A 135 7.10 18.69 -17.89
CA TRP A 135 6.66 19.84 -18.69
C TRP A 135 5.62 20.65 -17.92
N PRO A 136 6.06 21.44 -16.92
CA PRO A 136 5.16 22.21 -16.07
C PRO A 136 4.32 23.19 -16.88
N MET A 137 3.01 23.16 -16.66
CA MET A 137 2.13 24.18 -17.21
C MET A 137 2.39 25.53 -16.54
N GLU A 138 2.20 26.62 -17.29
CA GLU A 138 2.24 27.97 -16.71
C GLU A 138 1.18 28.11 -15.62
N LYS A 139 1.55 28.78 -14.52
CA LYS A 139 0.61 29.07 -13.43
C LYS A 139 -0.51 29.97 -13.97
N GLY A 140 -1.75 29.47 -13.89
CA GLY A 140 -2.92 30.16 -14.39
C GLY A 140 -4.20 29.35 -14.16
N LEU A 141 -5.33 29.90 -14.60
CA LEU A 141 -6.65 29.30 -14.39
C LEU A 141 -6.76 27.88 -14.96
N GLY A 142 -6.19 27.64 -16.15
CA GLY A 142 -6.24 26.33 -16.80
C GLY A 142 -5.54 25.24 -15.98
N ARG A 143 -4.31 25.52 -15.51
CA ARG A 143 -3.56 24.62 -14.63
C ARG A 143 -4.31 24.36 -13.32
N ALA A 144 -4.83 25.42 -12.69
CA ALA A 144 -5.58 25.30 -11.44
C ALA A 144 -6.83 24.42 -11.59
N ILE A 145 -7.56 24.55 -12.71
CA ILE A 145 -8.72 23.70 -13.00
C ILE A 145 -8.29 22.24 -13.18
N LEU A 146 -7.24 21.96 -13.96
CA LEU A 146 -6.77 20.60 -14.18
C LEU A 146 -6.27 19.94 -12.89
N SER A 147 -5.51 20.69 -12.09
CA SER A 147 -5.03 20.25 -10.77
C SER A 147 -6.21 19.96 -9.82
N ALA A 148 -7.20 20.85 -9.77
CA ALA A 148 -8.41 20.65 -8.98
C ALA A 148 -9.21 19.42 -9.43
N ILE A 149 -9.36 19.20 -10.74
CA ILE A 149 -10.04 18.02 -11.28
C ILE A 149 -9.29 16.75 -10.88
N PHE A 150 -7.96 16.73 -11.04
CA PHE A 150 -7.12 15.60 -10.63
C PHE A 150 -7.30 15.31 -9.13
N GLY A 151 -7.07 16.30 -8.27
CA GLY A 151 -7.24 16.15 -6.83
C GLY A 151 -8.64 15.67 -6.44
N MET A 152 -9.69 16.26 -7.02
CA MET A 152 -11.07 15.88 -6.74
C MET A 152 -11.39 14.44 -7.16
N VAL A 153 -10.98 14.03 -8.36
CA VAL A 153 -11.18 12.66 -8.85
C VAL A 153 -10.49 11.67 -7.92
N HIS A 154 -9.25 11.94 -7.52
CA HIS A 154 -8.50 11.06 -6.64
C HIS A 154 -9.12 10.94 -5.24
N ILE A 155 -9.45 12.07 -4.62
CA ILE A 155 -10.04 12.10 -3.28
C ILE A 155 -11.43 11.46 -3.25
N THR A 156 -12.28 11.75 -4.23
CA THR A 156 -13.69 11.32 -4.20
C THR A 156 -13.93 9.94 -4.78
N ILE A 157 -13.12 9.52 -5.76
CA ILE A 157 -13.29 8.25 -6.48
C ILE A 157 -12.21 7.26 -6.09
N PHE A 158 -10.93 7.62 -6.21
CA PHE A 158 -9.85 6.65 -6.02
C PHE A 158 -9.66 6.24 -4.56
N TYR A 159 -9.73 7.15 -3.58
CA TYR A 159 -9.50 6.78 -2.17
C TYR A 159 -10.46 5.68 -1.69
N PRO A 160 -11.79 5.80 -1.86
CA PRO A 160 -12.70 4.72 -1.50
C PRO A 160 -12.46 3.44 -2.30
N ILE A 161 -12.13 3.54 -3.60
CA ILE A 161 -11.82 2.38 -4.44
C ILE A 161 -10.60 1.64 -3.91
N VAL A 162 -9.49 2.32 -3.61
CA VAL A 162 -8.27 1.64 -3.13
C VAL A 162 -8.46 1.03 -1.75
N THR A 163 -9.30 1.62 -0.89
CA THR A 163 -9.73 1.01 0.37
C THR A 163 -10.52 -0.27 0.12
N ALA A 164 -11.49 -0.24 -0.81
CA ALA A 164 -12.27 -1.43 -1.18
C ALA A 164 -11.39 -2.52 -1.83
N LEU A 165 -10.41 -2.14 -2.66
CA LEU A 165 -9.43 -3.06 -3.24
C LEU A 165 -8.58 -3.72 -2.16
N GLY A 166 -8.21 -3.02 -1.08
CA GLY A 166 -7.51 -3.62 0.06
C GLY A 166 -8.31 -4.75 0.70
N ILE A 167 -9.63 -4.55 0.88
CA ILE A 167 -10.55 -5.57 1.39
C ILE A 167 -10.66 -6.73 0.39
N LEU A 168 -10.85 -6.44 -0.90
CA LEU A 168 -10.90 -7.45 -1.96
C LEU A 168 -9.63 -8.30 -2.01
N ALA A 169 -8.46 -7.68 -1.85
CA ALA A 169 -7.17 -8.38 -1.79
C ALA A 169 -7.19 -9.49 -0.74
N ILE A 170 -7.68 -9.18 0.47
CA ILE A 170 -7.76 -10.15 1.57
C ILE A 170 -8.65 -11.32 1.17
N PHE A 171 -9.84 -11.06 0.60
CA PHE A 171 -10.74 -12.12 0.14
C PHE A 171 -10.10 -12.98 -0.95
N CYS A 172 -9.42 -12.37 -1.92
CA CYS A 172 -8.75 -13.08 -3.00
C CYS A 172 -7.64 -14.00 -2.47
N GLN A 173 -6.81 -13.51 -1.55
CA GLN A 173 -5.75 -14.31 -0.94
C GLN A 173 -6.30 -15.40 -0.02
N ALA A 174 -7.34 -15.10 0.77
CA ALA A 174 -8.01 -16.06 1.63
C ALA A 174 -8.59 -17.25 0.84
N ARG A 175 -9.21 -16.96 -0.32
CA ARG A 175 -9.71 -18.00 -1.24
C ARG A 175 -8.56 -18.85 -1.80
N GLU A 176 -7.42 -18.25 -2.09
CA GLU A 176 -6.25 -18.98 -2.59
C GLU A 176 -5.66 -19.92 -1.53
N ILE A 177 -5.56 -19.46 -0.28
CA ILE A 177 -5.12 -20.27 0.87
C ILE A 177 -6.01 -21.51 1.05
N GLN A 178 -7.32 -21.37 0.87
CA GLN A 178 -8.26 -22.49 1.00
C GLN A 178 -8.16 -23.50 -0.15
N LYS A 179 -7.78 -23.05 -1.35
CA LYS A 179 -7.69 -23.89 -2.54
C LYS A 179 -6.39 -24.67 -2.63
N VAL A 180 -5.29 -24.08 -2.17
CA VAL A 180 -3.94 -24.59 -2.42
C VAL A 180 -3.35 -25.19 -1.15
N SER A 181 -3.09 -26.50 -1.17
CA SER A 181 -2.42 -27.20 -0.07
C SER A 181 -1.00 -26.70 0.19
N PHE A 182 -0.56 -26.78 1.45
CA PHE A 182 0.81 -26.56 1.85
C PHE A 182 1.65 -27.86 1.72
N PRO A 183 2.98 -27.74 1.49
CA PRO A 183 3.76 -26.51 1.36
C PRO A 183 3.61 -25.84 -0.02
N ASN A 184 3.33 -24.54 -0.03
CA ASN A 184 3.25 -23.72 -1.24
C ASN A 184 4.23 -22.53 -1.18
N VAL A 185 4.07 -21.53 -2.05
CA VAL A 185 4.99 -20.39 -2.13
C VAL A 185 4.67 -19.31 -1.08
N LEU A 186 3.46 -19.28 -0.54
CA LEU A 186 3.04 -18.31 0.46
C LEU A 186 3.89 -18.45 1.74
N SER A 187 4.42 -17.34 2.20
CA SER A 187 5.24 -17.23 3.40
C SER A 187 4.38 -16.76 4.57
N VAL A 188 3.98 -17.68 5.46
CA VAL A 188 3.26 -17.33 6.70
C VAL A 188 4.08 -16.35 7.55
N HIS A 189 5.41 -16.49 7.55
CA HIS A 189 6.32 -15.57 8.20
C HIS A 189 6.23 -14.15 7.62
N THR A 190 6.16 -14.01 6.29
CA THR A 190 5.98 -12.69 5.65
C THR A 190 4.65 -12.09 6.05
N LEU A 191 3.56 -12.86 6.01
CA LEU A 191 2.24 -12.37 6.44
C LEU A 191 2.29 -11.88 7.89
N ALA A 192 2.92 -12.64 8.80
CA ALA A 192 3.03 -12.27 10.21
C ALA A 192 3.87 -10.99 10.42
N ILE A 193 5.00 -10.86 9.75
CA ILE A 193 5.84 -9.66 9.84
C ILE A 193 5.10 -8.46 9.25
N GLN A 194 4.48 -8.61 8.06
CA GLN A 194 3.70 -7.55 7.42
C GLN A 194 2.51 -7.12 8.29
N ALA A 195 1.82 -8.07 8.95
CA ALA A 195 0.75 -7.75 9.89
C ALA A 195 1.23 -6.78 10.99
N VAL A 196 2.32 -7.12 11.67
CA VAL A 196 2.86 -6.29 12.75
C VAL A 196 3.34 -4.94 12.21
N VAL A 197 4.15 -4.95 11.15
CA VAL A 197 4.77 -3.74 10.61
C VAL A 197 3.72 -2.75 10.09
N PHE A 198 2.72 -3.20 9.34
CA PHE A 198 1.71 -2.29 8.79
C PHE A 198 0.70 -1.81 9.84
N MET A 199 0.44 -2.58 10.90
CA MET A 199 -0.29 -2.09 12.07
C MET A 199 0.49 -0.98 12.78
N LEU A 200 1.81 -1.15 12.96
CA LEU A 200 2.66 -0.10 13.53
C LEU A 200 2.70 1.15 12.65
N ILE A 201 2.74 1.00 11.32
CA ILE A 201 2.67 2.12 10.37
C ILE A 201 1.32 2.84 10.48
N ALA A 202 0.20 2.12 10.53
CA ALA A 202 -1.12 2.72 10.66
C ALA A 202 -1.23 3.55 11.94
N VAL A 203 -0.78 2.98 13.06
CA VAL A 203 -0.70 3.66 14.37
C VAL A 203 0.22 4.88 14.26
N ALA A 204 1.43 4.72 13.74
CA ALA A 204 2.40 5.80 13.56
C ALA A 204 1.82 7.00 12.80
N TRP A 205 1.09 6.74 11.71
CA TRP A 205 0.52 7.78 10.86
C TRP A 205 -0.54 8.65 11.55
N ILE A 206 -1.21 8.18 12.60
CA ILE A 206 -2.15 8.99 13.39
C ILE A 206 -1.46 10.21 14.02
N TRP A 207 -0.21 10.08 14.49
CA TRP A 207 0.54 11.19 15.10
C TRP A 207 1.42 11.96 14.11
N ASN A 208 1.61 11.40 12.93
CA ASN A 208 2.65 11.82 11.99
C ASN A 208 2.14 12.63 10.81
N LEU A 209 0.84 12.57 10.53
CA LEU A 209 0.20 13.32 9.46
C LEU A 209 -0.33 14.65 10.00
N PRO A 210 -0.14 15.75 9.25
CA PRO A 210 -0.64 17.05 9.66
C PRO A 210 -2.17 17.04 9.53
N PHE A 211 -2.85 16.99 10.67
CA PHE A 211 -4.29 17.16 10.76
C PHE A 211 -4.64 17.80 12.10
N ASP A 212 -5.46 18.84 12.09
CA ASP A 212 -5.82 19.60 13.29
C ASP A 212 -6.87 18.86 14.13
N TYR A 213 -6.47 17.72 14.72
CA TYR A 213 -7.32 16.90 15.60
C TYR A 213 -7.92 17.70 16.77
N GLU A 214 -7.23 18.76 17.19
CA GLU A 214 -7.65 19.66 18.28
C GLU A 214 -8.88 20.51 17.90
N GLU A 215 -8.98 20.95 16.65
CA GLU A 215 -10.10 21.76 16.15
C GLU A 215 -11.42 20.96 16.17
N PHE A 216 -11.31 19.62 16.07
CA PHE A 216 -12.44 18.71 16.05
C PHE A 216 -12.75 18.05 17.40
N ARG A 217 -12.09 18.44 18.50
CA ARG A 217 -12.32 17.86 19.83
C ARG A 217 -13.78 18.03 20.26
N GLY A 218 -14.54 16.93 20.20
CA GLY A 218 -15.94 16.86 20.65
C GLY A 218 -17.01 16.94 19.55
N GLN A 219 -16.62 17.12 18.27
CA GLN A 219 -17.55 17.25 17.13
C GLN A 219 -17.32 16.19 16.04
N TRP A 220 -17.21 14.91 16.45
CA TRP A 220 -17.10 13.78 15.53
C TRP A 220 -18.48 13.41 14.95
N GLY A 221 -18.88 14.09 13.88
CA GLY A 221 -20.01 13.73 13.03
C GLY A 221 -19.58 13.08 11.71
N TRP A 222 -20.54 12.62 10.91
CA TRP A 222 -20.27 12.00 9.60
C TRP A 222 -19.49 12.91 8.66
N ARG A 223 -19.80 14.21 8.65
CA ARG A 223 -19.08 15.21 7.83
C ARG A 223 -17.61 15.34 8.24
N THR A 224 -17.34 15.42 9.54
CA THR A 224 -15.98 15.50 10.09
C THR A 224 -15.19 14.23 9.77
N LEU A 225 -15.82 13.06 9.88
CA LEU A 225 -15.19 11.79 9.54
C LEU A 225 -14.87 11.69 8.04
N ALA A 226 -15.79 12.12 7.17
CA ALA A 226 -15.56 12.16 5.73
C ALA A 226 -14.41 13.11 5.37
N MET A 227 -14.37 14.28 5.99
CA MET A 227 -13.28 15.24 5.81
C MET A 227 -11.94 14.66 6.29
N TRP A 228 -11.91 14.09 7.50
CA TRP A 228 -10.72 13.42 8.04
C TRP A 228 -10.24 12.30 7.10
N TYR A 229 -11.16 11.46 6.60
CA TYR A 229 -10.84 10.39 5.66
C TYR A 229 -10.23 10.93 4.36
N SER A 230 -10.90 11.91 3.74
CA SER A 230 -10.47 12.55 2.49
C SER A 230 -9.15 13.30 2.63
N CYS A 231 -8.83 13.81 3.81
CA CYS A 231 -7.54 14.44 4.09
C CYS A 231 -6.49 13.38 4.37
N VAL A 232 -6.50 12.77 5.56
CA VAL A 232 -5.40 11.93 6.07
C VAL A 232 -5.80 10.49 6.37
N GLY A 233 -7.08 10.25 6.65
CA GLY A 233 -7.57 8.99 7.20
C GLY A 233 -7.49 7.82 6.24
N TRP A 234 -7.60 8.04 4.93
CA TRP A 234 -7.55 6.97 3.94
C TRP A 234 -6.22 6.21 3.95
N VAL A 235 -5.09 6.89 4.16
CA VAL A 235 -3.74 6.28 4.21
C VAL A 235 -3.61 5.41 5.45
N ILE A 236 -4.07 5.92 6.61
CA ILE A 236 -4.13 5.21 7.88
C ILE A 236 -5.00 3.95 7.76
N ILE A 237 -6.21 4.11 7.21
CA ILE A 237 -7.17 3.02 7.05
C ILE A 237 -6.63 1.94 6.10
N ASN A 238 -5.97 2.31 5.00
CA ASN A 238 -5.40 1.34 4.09
C ASN A 238 -4.28 0.52 4.73
N ALA A 239 -3.38 1.16 5.48
CA ALA A 239 -2.35 0.43 6.23
C ALA A 239 -2.96 -0.48 7.31
N PHE A 240 -3.99 -0.01 8.01
CA PHE A 240 -4.72 -0.79 9.02
C PHE A 240 -5.41 -2.00 8.39
N ILE A 241 -6.17 -1.82 7.30
CA ILE A 241 -6.83 -2.90 6.57
C ILE A 241 -5.80 -3.91 6.08
N PHE A 242 -4.68 -3.44 5.53
CA PHE A 242 -3.62 -4.34 5.08
C PHE A 242 -3.07 -5.17 6.25
N GLY A 243 -2.66 -4.53 7.35
CA GLY A 243 -2.11 -5.23 8.53
C GLY A 243 -3.10 -6.20 9.19
N LEU A 244 -4.36 -5.79 9.34
CA LEU A 244 -5.43 -6.65 9.84
C LEU A 244 -5.71 -7.82 8.88
N GLY A 245 -5.71 -7.53 7.57
CA GLY A 245 -5.82 -8.52 6.52
C GLY A 245 -4.73 -9.59 6.60
N GLN A 246 -3.47 -9.17 6.74
CA GLN A 246 -2.35 -10.10 6.93
C GLN A 246 -2.54 -10.95 8.18
N THR A 247 -3.01 -10.37 9.29
CA THR A 247 -3.33 -11.10 10.53
C THR A 247 -4.38 -12.20 10.26
N ALA A 248 -5.46 -11.86 9.56
CA ALA A 248 -6.49 -12.82 9.19
C ALA A 248 -5.94 -13.96 8.31
N LEU A 249 -5.11 -13.61 7.32
CA LEU A 249 -4.48 -14.58 6.43
C LEU A 249 -3.50 -15.52 7.17
N VAL A 250 -2.76 -15.02 8.16
CA VAL A 250 -1.93 -15.86 9.04
C VAL A 250 -2.79 -16.88 9.78
N ILE A 251 -3.87 -16.42 10.43
CA ILE A 251 -4.77 -17.30 11.18
C ILE A 251 -5.36 -18.37 10.25
N MET A 252 -5.76 -17.99 9.02
CA MET A 252 -6.28 -18.94 8.03
C MET A 252 -5.22 -19.95 7.58
N ALA A 253 -4.00 -19.50 7.29
CA ALA A 253 -2.91 -20.37 6.88
C ALA A 253 -2.53 -21.38 7.98
N LEU A 254 -2.46 -20.93 9.23
CA LEU A 254 -2.15 -21.80 10.39
C LEU A 254 -3.26 -22.82 10.69
N ARG A 255 -4.52 -22.48 10.41
CA ARG A 255 -5.66 -23.39 10.55
C ARG A 255 -5.85 -24.34 9.37
N HIS A 256 -5.07 -24.18 8.29
CA HIS A 256 -5.21 -25.03 7.12
C HIS A 256 -4.77 -26.47 7.45
N PRO A 257 -5.56 -27.51 7.13
CA PRO A 257 -5.25 -28.89 7.53
C PRO A 257 -3.87 -29.38 7.08
N SER A 258 -3.47 -29.08 5.85
CA SER A 258 -2.14 -29.43 5.36
C SER A 258 -1.00 -28.66 6.03
N MET A 259 -1.25 -27.46 6.57
CA MET A 259 -0.26 -26.75 7.38
C MET A 259 -0.09 -27.38 8.76
N ALA A 260 -1.19 -27.79 9.40
CA ALA A 260 -1.14 -28.51 10.68
C ALA A 260 -0.32 -29.80 10.55
N ASN A 261 -0.47 -30.52 9.43
CA ASN A 261 0.33 -31.71 9.13
C ASN A 261 1.82 -31.38 8.96
N VAL A 262 2.17 -30.29 8.27
CA VAL A 262 3.56 -29.82 8.10
C VAL A 262 4.19 -29.45 9.45
N ILE A 263 3.44 -28.77 10.33
CA ILE A 263 3.91 -28.40 11.67
C ILE A 263 4.09 -29.64 12.56
N GLN A 264 3.16 -30.60 12.50
CA GLN A 264 3.21 -31.83 13.31
C GLN A 264 4.32 -32.80 12.88
N HIS A 265 4.60 -32.91 11.58
CA HIS A 265 5.58 -33.87 11.07
C HIS A 265 6.98 -33.26 10.86
N GLY A 266 7.11 -31.93 10.95
CA GLY A 266 8.35 -31.21 10.63
C GLY A 266 8.76 -31.37 9.16
N GLU A 267 9.77 -30.61 8.72
CA GLU A 267 10.44 -30.79 7.42
C GLU A 267 11.29 -32.09 7.40
N THR A 268 10.72 -33.23 7.76
CA THR A 268 11.42 -34.53 7.86
C THR A 268 11.21 -35.44 6.65
N ALA A 269 10.44 -34.99 5.64
CA ALA A 269 10.30 -35.74 4.41
C ALA A 269 11.59 -35.63 3.56
N PRO A 270 12.23 -36.75 3.17
CA PRO A 270 13.44 -36.73 2.36
C PRO A 270 13.16 -36.10 0.99
N LEU A 271 14.05 -35.19 0.55
CA LEU A 271 13.94 -34.41 -0.69
C LEU A 271 14.10 -35.23 -1.99
N LEU A 272 14.08 -36.56 -1.94
CA LEU A 272 14.25 -37.42 -3.11
C LEU A 272 13.40 -38.68 -2.96
N GLY A 273 12.37 -38.77 -3.79
CA GLY A 273 11.68 -40.00 -4.21
C GLY A 273 11.54 -39.95 -5.72
#